data_AF-A0A813TS47-F1
#
_entry.id   AF-A0A813TS47-F1
#
_cell.length_a   1.000
_cell.length_b   1.000
_cell.length_c   1.000
_cell.angle_alpha   90.00
_cell.angle_beta   90.00
_cell.angle_gamma   90.00
#
_symmetry.space_group_name_H-M   'P 1'
#
loop_
_entity.id
_entity.type
_entity.pdbx_description
1 polymer ?
#
loop_
_entity_poly.entity_id
_entity_poly.type
_entity_poly.pdbx_seq_one_letter_code
_entity_poly.pdbx_strand_id
1 'polypeptide(L)'
;MGAQTSSTTANQGLNDHVKPTDAKHSTAKGSIDECPHFQNQKPEKPEKQTYPSECPMSGSTGNSDVNPLNMMPPANQMPAPDQPFPLSTARVTSNIPKVSEKDENWVYPSPQMFWNAMLRKGWRWQDDALAPADMENIIRMHNINNELAWMEVLKWEALHANECMNPRLASFGGKAKDFSPRARIRNWMGYKLPFDRHDWIVDRCGTRVRYIIDYYDSEKLDHDSLTFTILDVRPAFDSIGAAWDRTRAAWWRWTVRDTYDTTEAHTRDELIKTAKHELDKKKEPSASS
;
A
#
# COMPACT_ATOMS: atom_id res chain seq x y z
N MET A 1 -35.63 30.91 47.64
CA MET A 1 -36.30 29.96 48.57
C MET A 1 -35.72 28.59 48.20
N GLY A 2 -34.65 28.09 48.82
CA GLY A 2 -34.58 27.51 50.18
C GLY A 2 -35.32 26.15 50.19
N ALA A 3 -34.76 24.98 50.53
CA ALA A 3 -33.68 24.65 51.44
C ALA A 3 -33.04 23.26 51.16
N GLN A 4 -31.93 23.01 51.85
CA GLN A 4 -31.09 21.81 51.92
C GLN A 4 -31.73 20.68 52.79
N THR A 5 -31.22 19.44 52.69
CA THR A 5 -30.54 18.72 53.79
C THR A 5 -30.07 17.32 53.39
N SER A 6 -28.98 16.90 54.03
CA SER A 6 -28.13 15.73 53.81
C SER A 6 -28.43 14.61 54.81
N SER A 7 -28.04 13.36 54.52
CA SER A 7 -27.58 12.42 55.57
C SER A 7 -26.76 11.26 55.00
N THR A 8 -25.82 10.82 55.83
CA THR A 8 -24.66 9.94 55.61
C THR A 8 -24.92 8.56 56.20
N THR A 9 -24.36 7.47 55.63
CA THR A 9 -23.97 6.28 56.44
C THR A 9 -22.82 5.51 55.78
N ALA A 10 -21.83 5.15 56.61
CA ALA A 10 -20.66 4.35 56.30
C ALA A 10 -20.87 2.86 56.67
N ASN A 11 -20.14 1.94 56.04
CA ASN A 11 -19.72 0.69 56.69
C ASN A 11 -18.50 0.02 56.00
N GLN A 12 -17.44 -0.16 56.78
CA GLN A 12 -16.31 -1.09 56.58
C GLN A 12 -16.76 -2.46 57.15
N GLY A 13 -16.48 -3.65 56.63
CA GLY A 13 -15.19 -4.26 56.27
C GLY A 13 -14.80 -5.29 57.37
N LEU A 14 -14.94 -6.60 57.11
CA LEU A 14 -14.15 -7.67 57.77
C LEU A 14 -14.28 -9.02 57.03
N ASN A 15 -13.14 -9.60 56.65
CA ASN A 15 -12.98 -10.93 56.04
C ASN A 15 -12.47 -11.92 57.10
N ASP A 16 -13.02 -13.13 57.13
CA ASP A 16 -12.50 -14.26 57.91
C ASP A 16 -11.98 -15.39 57.00
N HIS A 17 -10.89 -16.01 57.46
CA HIS A 17 -10.14 -17.16 56.94
C HIS A 17 -10.98 -18.41 56.63
N VAL A 18 -10.49 -19.27 55.70
CA VAL A 18 -10.14 -20.70 55.93
C VAL A 18 -9.31 -21.26 54.74
N LYS A 19 -8.41 -22.20 55.08
CA LYS A 19 -7.24 -22.79 54.38
C LYS A 19 -7.60 -24.13 53.63
N PRO A 20 -6.63 -24.89 53.05
CA PRO A 20 -6.80 -25.69 51.81
C PRO A 20 -6.84 -27.22 52.05
N THR A 21 -7.07 -28.03 51.00
CA THR A 21 -6.77 -29.48 51.01
C THR A 21 -6.39 -30.05 49.62
N ASP A 22 -5.41 -30.96 49.64
CA ASP A 22 -4.83 -31.74 48.55
C ASP A 22 -5.61 -33.04 48.22
N ALA A 23 -5.49 -33.58 46.98
CA ALA A 23 -5.16 -35.01 46.70
C ALA A 23 -5.23 -35.46 45.20
N LYS A 24 -4.06 -35.85 44.65
CA LYS A 24 -3.64 -37.07 43.90
C LYS A 24 -4.43 -37.73 42.73
N HIS A 25 -3.73 -37.79 41.58
CA HIS A 25 -3.44 -38.88 40.61
C HIS A 25 -4.56 -39.72 39.93
N SER A 26 -4.62 -39.67 38.58
CA SER A 26 -4.49 -40.85 37.69
C SER A 26 -4.28 -40.44 36.23
N THR A 27 -3.39 -41.16 35.55
CA THR A 27 -2.93 -41.07 34.15
C THR A 27 -3.93 -41.60 33.13
N ALA A 28 -4.03 -40.94 31.96
CA ALA A 28 -4.36 -41.59 30.68
C ALA A 28 -3.75 -40.80 29.52
N LYS A 29 -2.93 -41.48 28.71
CA LYS A 29 -2.27 -40.99 27.49
C LYS A 29 -3.28 -40.83 26.35
N GLY A 30 -3.21 -39.71 25.63
CA GLY A 30 -3.82 -39.51 24.32
C GLY A 30 -3.05 -38.41 23.57
N SER A 31 -2.34 -38.80 22.51
CA SER A 31 -1.47 -37.96 21.69
C SER A 31 -2.25 -37.18 20.64
N ILE A 32 -2.19 -35.86 20.66
CA ILE A 32 -2.35 -35.01 19.49
C ILE A 32 -1.62 -33.70 19.79
N ASP A 33 -0.73 -33.29 18.87
CA ASP A 33 0.22 -32.20 19.03
C ASP A 33 -0.46 -30.87 19.37
N GLU A 34 -0.38 -30.52 20.65
CA GLU A 34 -0.84 -29.26 21.25
C GLU A 34 0.40 -28.49 21.72
N CYS A 35 0.55 -27.26 21.24
CA CYS A 35 1.64 -26.35 21.64
C CYS A 35 1.63 -26.07 23.15
N PRO A 36 2.80 -26.02 23.82
CA PRO A 36 2.90 -25.35 25.11
C PRO A 36 4.00 -24.26 25.16
N HIS A 37 3.52 -23.06 25.47
CA HIS A 37 4.09 -22.00 26.30
C HIS A 37 5.53 -21.46 26.09
N PHE A 38 5.55 -20.18 25.72
CA PHE A 38 6.52 -19.15 26.10
C PHE A 38 7.14 -19.33 27.50
N GLN A 39 8.47 -19.26 27.58
CA GLN A 39 9.17 -18.49 28.63
C GLN A 39 10.48 -17.86 28.11
N ASN A 40 10.63 -16.56 28.42
CA ASN A 40 11.87 -15.77 28.61
C ASN A 40 12.49 -14.99 27.43
N GLN A 41 11.92 -13.80 27.18
CA GLN A 41 12.52 -12.45 27.04
C GLN A 41 13.86 -12.24 26.27
N LYS A 42 13.81 -11.57 25.10
CA LYS A 42 14.48 -10.27 24.74
C LYS A 42 14.18 -9.86 23.27
N PRO A 43 14.34 -8.58 22.88
CA PRO A 43 13.36 -7.81 22.11
C PRO A 43 13.26 -8.23 20.64
N GLU A 44 12.05 -8.55 20.19
CA GLU A 44 11.78 -8.82 18.77
C GLU A 44 11.65 -7.51 17.99
N LYS A 45 12.36 -7.47 16.86
CA LYS A 45 12.21 -6.50 15.77
C LYS A 45 10.73 -6.40 15.38
N PRO A 46 10.22 -5.23 14.96
CA PRO A 46 8.85 -5.14 14.48
C PRO A 46 8.67 -6.09 13.30
N GLU A 47 7.82 -7.11 13.48
CA GLU A 47 7.40 -8.03 12.43
C GLU A 47 6.75 -7.24 11.30
N LYS A 48 7.14 -7.59 10.08
CA LYS A 48 6.55 -7.06 8.86
C LYS A 48 5.07 -7.45 8.82
N GLN A 49 4.19 -6.52 9.17
CA GLN A 49 2.76 -6.66 8.94
C GLN A 49 2.54 -6.84 7.44
N THR A 50 2.19 -8.08 7.04
CA THR A 50 1.86 -8.40 5.66
C THR A 50 0.44 -7.92 5.42
N TYR A 51 0.31 -6.68 4.97
CA TYR A 51 -1.00 -6.13 4.62
C TYR A 51 -1.52 -6.85 3.37
N PRO A 52 -2.81 -7.21 3.33
CA PRO A 52 -3.39 -7.82 2.15
C PRO A 52 -3.23 -6.84 0.98
N SER A 53 -2.53 -7.29 -0.05
CA SER A 53 -2.36 -6.61 -1.33
C SER A 53 -3.65 -6.49 -2.14
N GLU A 54 -4.71 -7.09 -1.64
CA GLU A 54 -5.91 -7.35 -2.37
C GLU A 54 -6.92 -6.22 -2.16
N CYS A 55 -7.03 -5.36 -3.16
CA CYS A 55 -8.29 -4.67 -3.46
C CYS A 55 -9.09 -5.32 -4.64
N PRO A 56 -9.48 -6.60 -4.61
CA PRO A 56 -10.21 -7.26 -5.68
C PRO A 56 -11.71 -6.97 -5.62
N MET A 57 -12.28 -6.45 -6.71
CA MET A 57 -13.70 -6.06 -6.82
C MET A 57 -14.56 -7.11 -7.54
N SER A 58 -14.04 -8.32 -7.75
CA SER A 58 -14.69 -9.34 -8.60
C SER A 58 -15.79 -10.17 -7.91
N GLY A 59 -16.21 -9.81 -6.69
CA GLY A 59 -17.06 -10.66 -5.85
C GLY A 59 -18.55 -10.30 -5.75
N SER A 60 -19.05 -9.25 -6.42
CA SER A 60 -20.44 -8.80 -6.20
C SER A 60 -21.42 -9.47 -7.18
N THR A 61 -21.94 -10.63 -6.81
CA THR A 61 -23.20 -11.15 -7.37
C THR A 61 -24.37 -10.25 -6.91
N GLY A 62 -24.91 -9.43 -7.82
CA GLY A 62 -26.32 -9.01 -7.76
C GLY A 62 -26.67 -7.57 -7.35
N ASN A 63 -25.89 -6.54 -7.68
CA ASN A 63 -26.35 -5.16 -7.51
C ASN A 63 -26.09 -4.31 -8.76
N SER A 64 -27.13 -3.64 -9.28
CA SER A 64 -27.14 -2.87 -10.54
C SER A 64 -26.38 -1.54 -10.48
N ASP A 65 -25.85 -1.15 -9.30
CA ASP A 65 -25.20 0.15 -9.07
C ASP A 65 -23.66 0.07 -9.00
N VAL A 66 -23.05 -0.88 -9.71
CA VAL A 66 -21.58 -0.93 -9.81
C VAL A 66 -21.11 0.10 -10.83
N ASN A 67 -20.24 1.01 -10.41
CA ASN A 67 -19.66 2.01 -11.31
C ASN A 67 -18.77 1.31 -12.36
N PRO A 68 -19.05 1.45 -13.67
CA PRO A 68 -18.33 0.73 -14.71
C PRO A 68 -16.89 1.24 -14.91
N LEU A 69 -16.52 2.41 -14.40
CA LEU A 69 -15.20 3.01 -14.55
C LEU A 69 -14.17 2.45 -13.57
N ASN A 70 -14.60 1.93 -12.43
CA ASN A 70 -13.71 1.40 -11.39
C ASN A 70 -14.21 0.10 -10.75
N MET A 71 -15.32 -0.44 -11.25
CA MET A 71 -15.98 -1.63 -10.74
C MET A 71 -16.31 -1.56 -9.24
N MET A 72 -16.53 -0.35 -8.71
CA MET A 72 -16.88 -0.16 -7.30
C MET A 72 -18.39 -0.02 -7.07
N PRO A 73 -18.95 -0.65 -6.02
CA PRO A 73 -20.29 -0.36 -5.56
C PRO A 73 -20.34 1.06 -4.96
N PRO A 74 -21.55 1.58 -4.67
CA PRO A 74 -21.70 2.88 -4.05
C PRO A 74 -20.92 3.01 -2.74
N ALA A 75 -20.42 4.22 -2.46
CA ALA A 75 -19.60 4.47 -1.28
C ALA A 75 -20.40 4.23 0.00
N ASN A 76 -20.01 3.21 0.79
CA ASN A 76 -20.53 2.99 2.13
C ASN A 76 -19.51 3.49 3.17
N GLN A 77 -19.88 4.57 3.87
CA GLN A 77 -19.10 5.23 4.92
C GLN A 77 -19.66 4.96 6.33
N MET A 78 -20.65 4.08 6.46
CA MET A 78 -21.16 3.70 7.78
C MET A 78 -20.20 2.71 8.44
N PRO A 79 -19.88 2.86 9.74
CA PRO A 79 -19.14 1.86 10.48
C PRO A 79 -19.80 0.48 10.43
N ALA A 80 -19.00 -0.57 10.41
CA ALA A 80 -19.51 -1.94 10.51
C ALA A 80 -20.02 -2.23 11.93
N PRO A 81 -21.02 -3.13 12.13
CA PRO A 81 -21.59 -3.41 13.44
C PRO A 81 -20.58 -3.86 14.51
N ASP A 82 -19.50 -4.52 14.09
CA ASP A 82 -18.43 -5.09 14.91
C ASP A 82 -17.11 -4.29 14.82
N GLN A 83 -17.16 -3.06 14.31
CA GLN A 83 -15.95 -2.26 14.14
C GLN A 83 -15.41 -1.77 15.50
N PRO A 84 -14.14 -2.09 15.85
CA PRO A 84 -13.62 -1.86 17.20
C PRO A 84 -13.31 -0.38 17.51
N PHE A 85 -13.09 0.46 16.49
CA PHE A 85 -12.76 1.87 16.64
C PHE A 85 -13.29 2.72 15.47
N PRO A 86 -13.56 4.01 15.67
CA PRO A 86 -13.98 4.89 14.59
C PRO A 86 -12.87 5.07 13.55
N LEU A 87 -13.27 5.13 12.28
CA LEU A 87 -12.38 5.39 11.16
C LEU A 87 -12.76 6.67 10.44
N SER A 88 -11.77 7.37 9.91
CA SER A 88 -12.01 8.59 9.13
C SER A 88 -12.84 8.28 7.87
N THR A 89 -13.79 9.15 7.58
CA THR A 89 -14.58 9.14 6.35
C THR A 89 -14.03 10.13 5.32
N ALA A 90 -13.00 10.91 5.69
CA ALA A 90 -12.35 11.88 4.82
C ALA A 90 -11.69 11.17 3.63
N ARG A 91 -11.85 11.77 2.46
CA ARG A 91 -11.28 11.27 1.21
C ARG A 91 -10.21 12.24 0.72
N VAL A 92 -9.25 11.69 -0.02
CA VAL A 92 -8.12 12.46 -0.58
C VAL A 92 -8.27 12.51 -2.09
N THR A 93 -8.18 13.70 -2.66
CA THR A 93 -8.14 13.91 -4.11
C THR A 93 -6.75 13.57 -4.63
N SER A 94 -6.69 12.73 -5.66
CA SER A 94 -5.45 12.34 -6.35
C SER A 94 -4.93 13.45 -7.26
N ASN A 95 -3.74 13.27 -7.82
CA ASN A 95 -3.22 14.06 -8.95
C ASN A 95 -3.56 13.42 -10.31
N ILE A 96 -4.40 12.39 -10.33
CA ILE A 96 -4.74 11.63 -11.53
C ILE A 96 -6.01 12.21 -12.16
N PRO A 97 -5.93 12.83 -13.35
CA PRO A 97 -7.08 13.44 -13.98
C PRO A 97 -8.08 12.39 -14.50
N LYS A 98 -9.37 12.66 -14.31
CA LYS A 98 -10.49 11.86 -14.85
C LYS A 98 -10.83 12.28 -16.27
N VAL A 99 -11.37 11.34 -17.05
CA VAL A 99 -11.93 11.62 -18.38
C VAL A 99 -13.34 12.22 -18.32
N SER A 100 -14.17 11.76 -17.37
CA SER A 100 -15.61 12.06 -17.36
C SER A 100 -15.96 13.52 -17.14
N GLU A 101 -15.11 14.25 -16.42
CA GLU A 101 -15.39 15.61 -15.95
C GLU A 101 -14.17 16.50 -16.23
N LYS A 102 -14.44 17.71 -16.72
CA LYS A 102 -13.37 18.64 -17.09
C LYS A 102 -12.72 19.18 -15.82
N ASP A 103 -11.40 19.01 -15.74
CA ASP A 103 -10.54 19.53 -14.66
C ASP A 103 -10.80 18.90 -13.28
N GLU A 104 -11.33 17.66 -13.26
CA GLU A 104 -11.45 16.86 -12.05
C GLU A 104 -10.43 15.71 -11.97
N ASN A 105 -10.02 15.40 -10.74
CA ASN A 105 -9.15 14.27 -10.45
C ASN A 105 -9.89 13.15 -9.73
N TRP A 106 -9.36 11.93 -9.84
CA TRP A 106 -9.83 10.77 -9.10
C TRP A 106 -9.73 11.02 -7.60
N VAL A 107 -10.67 10.45 -6.83
CA VAL A 107 -10.71 10.62 -5.38
C VAL A 107 -10.58 9.25 -4.72
N TYR A 108 -9.57 9.09 -3.88
CA TYR A 108 -9.29 7.84 -3.18
C TYR A 108 -10.38 7.50 -2.15
N PRO A 109 -10.56 6.20 -1.82
CA PRO A 109 -11.46 5.79 -0.75
C PRO A 109 -10.94 6.28 0.62
N SER A 110 -11.85 6.52 1.55
CA SER A 110 -11.51 6.81 2.94
C SER A 110 -11.12 5.54 3.71
N PRO A 111 -10.54 5.67 4.92
CA PRO A 111 -10.38 4.56 5.85
C PRO A 111 -11.63 3.73 6.10
N GLN A 112 -12.76 4.38 6.35
CA GLN A 112 -14.00 3.67 6.55
C GLN A 112 -14.47 2.90 5.30
N MET A 113 -14.32 3.50 4.10
CA MET A 113 -14.65 2.80 2.85
C MET A 113 -13.76 1.59 2.61
N PHE A 114 -12.45 1.72 2.88
CA PHE A 114 -11.49 0.64 2.73
C PHE A 114 -11.81 -0.51 3.70
N TRP A 115 -12.05 -0.21 4.98
CA TRP A 115 -12.47 -1.20 5.97
C TRP A 115 -13.70 -1.98 5.51
N ASN A 116 -14.75 -1.28 5.11
CA ASN A 116 -15.98 -1.88 4.62
C ASN A 116 -15.74 -2.73 3.35
N ALA A 117 -14.84 -2.30 2.47
CA ALA A 117 -14.47 -3.06 1.28
C ALA A 117 -13.73 -4.36 1.61
N MET A 118 -12.85 -4.34 2.61
CA MET A 118 -12.15 -5.53 3.11
C MET A 118 -13.12 -6.53 3.73
N LEU A 119 -14.06 -6.07 4.57
CA LEU A 119 -15.07 -6.94 5.16
C LEU A 119 -15.94 -7.66 4.12
N ARG A 120 -16.32 -6.97 3.04
CA ARG A 120 -17.08 -7.56 1.91
C ARG A 120 -16.32 -8.69 1.20
N LYS A 121 -15.00 -8.69 1.29
CA LYS A 121 -14.12 -9.71 0.68
C LYS A 121 -13.87 -10.90 1.59
N GLY A 122 -14.52 -10.91 2.76
CA GLY A 122 -14.33 -11.96 3.77
C GLY A 122 -13.14 -11.71 4.69
N TRP A 123 -12.46 -10.56 4.58
CA TRP A 123 -11.40 -10.22 5.52
C TRP A 123 -11.99 -10.01 6.92
N ARG A 124 -11.32 -10.53 7.93
CA ARG A 124 -11.65 -10.33 9.33
C ARG A 124 -10.41 -9.81 10.02
N TRP A 125 -10.53 -8.61 10.58
CA TRP A 125 -9.46 -7.98 11.33
C TRP A 125 -9.35 -8.71 12.67
N GLN A 126 -8.16 -9.15 13.05
CA GLN A 126 -7.94 -9.73 14.38
C GLN A 126 -7.84 -8.59 15.39
N ASP A 127 -8.53 -8.72 16.52
CA ASP A 127 -8.82 -7.65 17.49
C ASP A 127 -7.57 -7.04 18.16
N ASP A 128 -6.45 -7.76 18.14
CA ASP A 128 -5.26 -7.52 18.94
C ASP A 128 -4.09 -6.88 18.16
N ALA A 129 -4.23 -6.61 16.85
CA ALA A 129 -3.10 -6.22 16.00
C ALA A 129 -3.24 -4.91 15.19
N LEU A 130 -4.44 -4.29 15.09
CA LEU A 130 -4.62 -3.08 14.29
C LEU A 130 -5.08 -1.89 15.11
N ALA A 131 -4.29 -0.82 15.10
CA ALA A 131 -4.67 0.49 15.57
C ALA A 131 -5.31 1.33 14.43
N PRO A 132 -6.11 2.37 14.74
CA PRO A 132 -6.58 3.34 13.75
C PRO A 132 -5.45 3.92 12.89
N ALA A 133 -4.29 4.17 13.51
CA ALA A 133 -3.11 4.69 12.83
C ALA A 133 -2.57 3.74 11.75
N ASP A 134 -2.66 2.42 11.96
CA ASP A 134 -2.23 1.43 10.97
C ASP A 134 -3.12 1.51 9.73
N MET A 135 -4.43 1.67 9.92
CA MET A 135 -5.38 1.84 8.80
C MET A 135 -5.06 3.09 7.97
N GLU A 136 -4.79 4.22 8.62
CA GLU A 136 -4.40 5.46 7.95
C GLU A 136 -3.09 5.30 7.17
N ASN A 137 -2.10 4.64 7.77
CA ASN A 137 -0.83 4.35 7.12
C ASN A 137 -1.01 3.46 5.89
N ILE A 138 -1.76 2.36 5.99
CA ILE A 138 -2.05 1.46 4.87
C ILE A 138 -2.61 2.26 3.70
N ILE A 139 -3.60 3.11 3.94
CA ILE A 139 -4.28 3.85 2.86
C ILE A 139 -3.39 4.92 2.28
N ARG A 140 -2.61 5.61 3.11
CA ARG A 140 -1.59 6.55 2.64
C ARG A 140 -0.61 5.87 1.70
N MET A 141 -0.13 4.66 2.05
CA MET A 141 0.76 3.88 1.20
C MET A 141 0.11 3.45 -0.11
N HIS A 142 -1.16 3.03 -0.09
CA HIS A 142 -1.90 2.70 -1.32
C HIS A 142 -2.06 3.92 -2.24
N ASN A 143 -2.36 5.09 -1.68
CA ASN A 143 -2.49 6.32 -2.45
C ASN A 143 -1.15 6.69 -3.10
N ILE A 144 -0.04 6.62 -2.35
CA ILE A 144 1.31 6.83 -2.90
C ILE A 144 1.60 5.84 -4.04
N ASN A 145 1.31 4.55 -3.85
CA ASN A 145 1.52 3.54 -4.90
C ASN A 145 0.69 3.83 -6.17
N ASN A 146 -0.53 4.34 -6.04
CA ASN A 146 -1.35 4.75 -7.18
C ASN A 146 -0.75 5.97 -7.90
N GLU A 147 -0.27 6.97 -7.16
CA GLU A 147 0.40 8.14 -7.75
C GLU A 147 1.70 7.74 -8.47
N LEU A 148 2.50 6.85 -7.88
CA LEU A 148 3.70 6.31 -8.53
C LEU A 148 3.35 5.52 -9.79
N ALA A 149 2.30 4.69 -9.75
CA ALA A 149 1.84 3.97 -10.92
C ALA A 149 1.40 4.94 -12.05
N TRP A 150 0.72 6.04 -11.70
CA TRP A 150 0.38 7.08 -12.66
C TRP A 150 1.61 7.77 -13.24
N MET A 151 2.61 8.10 -12.42
CA MET A 151 3.87 8.66 -12.92
C MET A 151 4.57 7.72 -13.91
N GLU A 152 4.60 6.41 -13.63
CA GLU A 152 5.14 5.42 -14.57
C GLU A 152 4.34 5.36 -15.87
N VAL A 153 3.02 5.45 -15.82
CA VAL A 153 2.18 5.58 -17.02
C VAL A 153 2.55 6.84 -17.81
N LEU A 154 2.74 7.98 -17.14
CA LEU A 154 3.14 9.23 -17.81
C LEU A 154 4.52 9.14 -18.48
N LYS A 155 5.46 8.34 -17.94
CA LYS A 155 6.75 8.08 -18.62
C LYS A 155 6.56 7.38 -19.96
N TRP A 156 5.58 6.47 -20.06
CA TRP A 156 5.22 5.85 -21.34
C TRP A 156 4.50 6.84 -22.26
N GLU A 157 3.57 7.64 -21.72
CA GLU A 157 2.86 8.66 -22.51
C GLU A 157 3.79 9.78 -23.02
N ALA A 158 4.92 10.04 -22.36
CA ALA A 158 5.93 10.98 -22.84
C ALA A 158 6.48 10.61 -24.23
N LEU A 159 6.45 9.32 -24.59
CA LEU A 159 6.80 8.85 -25.92
C LEU A 159 5.85 9.32 -27.04
N HIS A 160 4.69 9.86 -26.65
CA HIS A 160 3.60 10.35 -27.48
C HIS A 160 3.22 11.79 -27.14
N ALA A 161 4.15 12.57 -26.55
CA ALA A 161 3.91 13.97 -26.20
C ALA A 161 3.49 14.83 -27.41
N ASN A 162 3.92 14.46 -28.61
CA ASN A 162 3.50 15.11 -29.87
C ASN A 162 2.04 14.80 -30.26
N GLU A 163 1.45 13.72 -29.76
CA GLU A 163 0.05 13.34 -29.99
C GLU A 163 -0.87 13.96 -28.94
N CYS A 164 -0.47 13.90 -27.67
CA CYS A 164 -1.27 14.35 -26.55
C CYS A 164 -0.39 14.75 -25.37
N MET A 165 -0.58 15.98 -24.89
CA MET A 165 0.15 16.49 -23.71
C MET A 165 -0.59 16.26 -22.39
N ASN A 166 -1.88 15.91 -22.44
CA ASN A 166 -2.74 15.82 -21.27
C ASN A 166 -3.50 14.48 -21.23
N PRO A 167 -2.81 13.33 -21.09
CA PRO A 167 -3.47 12.03 -20.95
C PRO A 167 -4.28 11.97 -19.65
N ARG A 168 -5.40 11.24 -19.67
CA ARG A 168 -6.34 11.13 -18.54
C ARG A 168 -6.71 9.69 -18.23
N LEU A 169 -6.94 9.36 -16.97
CA LEU A 169 -7.35 8.00 -16.59
C LEU A 169 -8.85 7.84 -16.83
N ALA A 170 -9.20 6.97 -17.78
CA ALA A 170 -10.58 6.69 -18.17
C ALA A 170 -11.25 5.68 -17.23
N SER A 171 -10.55 4.59 -16.95
CA SER A 171 -11.02 3.54 -16.05
C SER A 171 -9.87 2.71 -15.50
N PHE A 172 -10.12 2.00 -14.41
CA PHE A 172 -9.17 1.03 -13.85
C PHE A 172 -9.92 -0.19 -13.31
N GLY A 173 -9.25 -1.34 -13.29
CA GLY A 173 -9.83 -2.56 -12.77
C GLY A 173 -8.78 -3.53 -12.24
N GLY A 174 -9.05 -4.11 -11.07
CA GLY A 174 -8.22 -5.15 -10.46
C GLY A 174 -8.37 -6.50 -11.17
N LYS A 175 -7.23 -7.17 -11.41
CA LYS A 175 -7.11 -8.48 -12.07
C LYS A 175 -6.15 -9.41 -11.32
N ALA A 176 -6.25 -9.44 -9.99
CA ALA A 176 -5.31 -10.14 -9.10
C ALA A 176 -4.99 -11.59 -9.51
N LYS A 177 -5.98 -12.38 -9.96
CA LYS A 177 -5.80 -13.79 -10.35
C LYS A 177 -5.39 -14.01 -11.80
N ASP A 178 -5.56 -13.00 -12.65
CA ASP A 178 -5.18 -13.10 -14.05
C ASP A 178 -3.74 -12.61 -14.17
N PHE A 179 -2.75 -13.48 -13.97
CA PHE A 179 -1.35 -13.05 -14.08
C PHE A 179 -0.95 -12.78 -15.52
N SER A 180 -0.22 -11.68 -15.75
CA SER A 180 0.29 -11.33 -17.07
C SER A 180 1.24 -12.41 -17.63
N PRO A 181 1.36 -12.59 -18.95
CA PRO A 181 2.28 -13.56 -19.54
C PRO A 181 3.73 -13.39 -19.05
N ARG A 182 4.16 -12.12 -18.90
CA ARG A 182 5.49 -11.77 -18.36
C ARG A 182 5.64 -12.24 -16.90
N ALA A 183 4.64 -12.01 -16.06
CA ALA A 183 4.66 -12.46 -14.66
C ALA A 183 4.73 -14.00 -14.57
N ARG A 184 3.98 -14.71 -15.41
CA ARG A 184 4.00 -16.18 -15.47
C ARG A 184 5.38 -16.73 -15.87
N ILE A 185 6.00 -16.14 -16.90
CA ILE A 185 7.34 -16.55 -17.36
C ILE A 185 8.39 -16.25 -16.28
N ARG A 186 8.32 -15.09 -15.61
CA ARG A 186 9.24 -14.76 -14.49
C ARG A 186 9.07 -15.72 -13.33
N ASN A 187 7.84 -16.09 -12.99
CA ASN A 187 7.57 -17.09 -11.96
C ASN A 187 8.17 -18.45 -12.30
N TRP A 188 8.03 -18.89 -13.55
CA TRP A 188 8.67 -20.11 -14.01
C TRP A 188 10.20 -20.09 -13.90
N MET A 189 10.83 -18.91 -13.96
CA MET A 189 12.27 -18.72 -13.72
C MET A 189 12.65 -18.53 -12.23
N GLY A 190 11.70 -18.71 -11.30
CA GLY A 190 11.95 -18.63 -9.85
C GLY A 190 11.76 -17.25 -9.22
N TYR A 191 11.23 -16.25 -9.95
CA TYR A 191 10.85 -14.96 -9.36
C TYR A 191 9.47 -15.02 -8.72
N LYS A 192 9.19 -14.19 -7.71
CA LYS A 192 7.85 -14.12 -7.11
C LYS A 192 6.81 -13.55 -8.08
N LEU A 193 5.59 -14.08 -8.04
CA LEU A 193 4.43 -13.49 -8.72
C LEU A 193 4.08 -12.13 -8.11
N PRO A 194 3.49 -11.21 -8.89
CA PRO A 194 2.98 -9.98 -8.34
C PRO A 194 1.85 -10.30 -7.37
N PHE A 195 1.82 -9.59 -6.24
CA PHE A 195 0.80 -9.77 -5.22
C PHE A 195 -0.54 -9.14 -5.63
N ASP A 196 -0.51 -8.25 -6.62
CA ASP A 196 -1.66 -7.54 -7.15
C ASP A 196 -1.37 -7.07 -8.58
N ARG A 197 -2.42 -7.06 -9.41
CA ARG A 197 -2.36 -6.66 -10.81
C ARG A 197 -3.55 -5.76 -11.12
N HIS A 198 -3.26 -4.65 -11.78
CA HIS A 198 -4.27 -3.74 -12.28
C HIS A 198 -4.14 -3.54 -13.80
N ASP A 199 -5.28 -3.42 -14.47
CA ASP A 199 -5.36 -2.92 -15.83
C ASP A 199 -5.96 -1.51 -15.77
N TRP A 200 -5.23 -0.52 -16.29
CA TRP A 200 -5.69 0.87 -16.39
C TRP A 200 -5.96 1.21 -17.84
N ILE A 201 -7.03 1.95 -18.11
CA ILE A 201 -7.34 2.49 -19.43
C ILE A 201 -7.10 3.98 -19.39
N VAL A 202 -6.13 4.43 -20.19
CA VAL A 202 -5.78 5.84 -20.34
C VAL A 202 -6.42 6.35 -21.61
N ASP A 203 -7.09 7.49 -21.53
CA ASP A 203 -7.50 8.28 -22.68
C ASP A 203 -6.35 9.22 -23.06
N ARG A 204 -5.73 8.92 -24.19
CA ARG A 204 -4.76 9.77 -24.87
C ARG A 204 -5.51 10.60 -25.89
N CYS A 205 -6.14 11.68 -25.41
CA CYS A 205 -6.85 12.66 -26.24
C CYS A 205 -7.83 12.00 -27.24
N GLY A 206 -8.63 11.04 -26.77
CA GLY A 206 -9.59 10.28 -27.58
C GLY A 206 -9.14 8.87 -27.98
N THR A 207 -7.86 8.52 -27.83
CA THR A 207 -7.37 7.15 -28.04
C THR A 207 -7.29 6.41 -26.72
N ARG A 208 -8.00 5.27 -26.59
CA ARG A 208 -7.94 4.44 -25.39
C ARG A 208 -6.77 3.46 -25.44
N VAL A 209 -5.84 3.62 -24.51
CA VAL A 209 -4.65 2.77 -24.38
C VAL A 209 -4.72 2.04 -23.04
N ARG A 210 -4.55 0.71 -23.09
CA ARG A 210 -4.54 -0.10 -21.87
C ARG A 210 -3.12 -0.27 -21.35
N TYR A 211 -2.96 -0.11 -20.05
CA TYR A 211 -1.74 -0.36 -19.30
C TYR A 211 -1.93 -1.54 -18.36
N ILE A 212 -0.88 -2.35 -18.21
CA ILE A 212 -0.79 -3.43 -17.22
C ILE A 212 0.18 -2.95 -16.15
N ILE A 213 -0.25 -3.03 -14.90
CA ILE A 213 0.51 -2.64 -13.71
C ILE A 213 0.57 -3.87 -12.80
N ASP A 214 1.77 -4.44 -12.67
CA ASP A 214 2.03 -5.53 -11.74
C ASP A 214 2.76 -4.98 -10.50
N TYR A 215 2.25 -5.25 -9.31
CA TYR A 215 2.83 -4.84 -8.03
C TYR A 215 3.57 -6.01 -7.38
N TYR A 216 4.84 -5.84 -7.06
CA TYR A 216 5.68 -6.86 -6.42
C TYR A 216 6.18 -6.38 -5.06
N ASP A 217 6.34 -7.31 -4.13
CA ASP A 217 6.91 -7.03 -2.81
C ASP A 217 8.40 -6.73 -2.91
N SER A 218 8.87 -5.67 -2.24
CA SER A 218 10.30 -5.37 -2.17
C SER A 218 10.93 -6.08 -0.97
N GLU A 219 11.88 -6.97 -1.24
CA GLU A 219 12.60 -7.66 -0.16
C GLU A 219 13.55 -6.72 0.60
N LYS A 220 13.98 -5.63 -0.06
CA LYS A 220 14.86 -4.60 0.49
C LYS A 220 14.02 -3.47 1.08
N LEU A 221 14.00 -3.41 2.41
CA LEU A 221 13.49 -2.25 3.14
C LEU A 221 14.50 -1.11 2.97
N ASP A 222 14.19 -0.17 2.09
CA ASP A 222 14.85 1.12 2.14
C ASP A 222 14.01 2.03 3.04
N HIS A 223 14.49 2.22 4.26
CA HIS A 223 13.77 2.99 5.29
C HIS A 223 13.58 4.46 4.89
N ASP A 224 14.38 4.97 3.95
CA ASP A 224 14.38 6.37 3.54
C ASP A 224 13.41 6.67 2.38
N SER A 225 13.10 5.70 1.52
CA SER A 225 12.29 5.95 0.30
C SER A 225 10.81 5.58 0.42
N LEU A 226 10.35 5.04 1.55
CA LEU A 226 8.95 4.60 1.76
C LEU A 226 8.41 3.69 0.64
N THR A 227 9.28 3.10 -0.20
CA THR A 227 8.86 2.35 -1.38
C THR A 227 8.99 0.85 -1.10
N PHE A 228 7.93 0.27 -0.52
CA PHE A 228 7.84 -1.17 -0.22
C PHE A 228 7.38 -2.01 -1.41
N THR A 229 7.13 -1.37 -2.56
CA THR A 229 6.52 -2.02 -3.73
C THR A 229 7.31 -1.72 -4.99
N ILE A 230 7.69 -2.77 -5.72
CA ILE A 230 8.30 -2.66 -7.04
C ILE A 230 7.16 -2.65 -8.06
N LEU A 231 7.11 -1.61 -8.89
CA LEU A 231 6.09 -1.42 -9.93
C LEU A 231 6.63 -1.85 -11.30
N ASP A 232 5.93 -2.75 -11.99
CA ASP A 232 6.16 -3.06 -13.41
C ASP A 232 4.96 -2.57 -14.23
N VAL A 233 5.08 -1.33 -14.73
CA VAL A 233 4.07 -0.66 -15.57
C VAL A 233 4.45 -0.70 -17.04
N ARG A 234 3.49 -1.06 -17.90
CA ARG A 234 3.72 -1.19 -19.34
C ARG A 234 2.44 -1.16 -20.17
N PRO A 235 2.44 -0.61 -21.39
CA PRO A 235 1.32 -0.69 -22.34
C PRO A 235 0.93 -2.14 -22.60
N ALA A 236 -0.33 -2.53 -22.68
CA ALA A 236 -0.73 -3.90 -22.94
C ALA A 236 -0.38 -4.34 -24.37
N PHE A 237 -0.13 -5.63 -24.61
CA PHE A 237 0.12 -6.15 -25.96
C PHE A 237 -1.20 -6.38 -26.74
N ASP A 238 -2.04 -5.36 -26.84
CA ASP A 238 -3.30 -5.40 -27.60
C ASP A 238 -3.27 -4.52 -28.86
N SER A 239 -2.20 -3.77 -29.10
CA SER A 239 -2.02 -2.97 -30.31
C SER A 239 -0.57 -2.99 -30.82
N ILE A 240 -0.41 -2.71 -32.11
CA ILE A 240 0.90 -2.58 -32.76
C ILE A 240 1.68 -1.41 -32.13
N GLY A 241 1.00 -0.29 -31.84
CA GLY A 241 1.59 0.86 -31.16
C GLY A 241 2.20 0.48 -29.82
N ALA A 242 1.44 -0.20 -28.96
CA ALA A 242 1.94 -0.65 -27.66
C ALA A 242 3.11 -1.64 -27.76
N ALA A 243 3.13 -2.50 -28.78
CA ALA A 243 4.27 -3.38 -29.04
C ALA A 243 5.53 -2.59 -29.48
N TRP A 244 5.33 -1.57 -30.31
CA TRP A 244 6.39 -0.67 -30.74
C TRP A 244 6.95 0.15 -29.57
N ASP A 245 6.10 0.68 -28.70
CA ASP A 245 6.52 1.43 -27.51
C ASP A 245 7.40 0.58 -26.61
N ARG A 246 6.97 -0.66 -26.34
CA ARG A 246 7.77 -1.61 -25.56
C ARG A 246 9.11 -1.90 -26.20
N THR A 247 9.16 -2.01 -27.53
CA THR A 247 10.40 -2.25 -28.28
C THR A 247 11.34 -1.06 -28.18
N ARG A 248 10.83 0.16 -28.37
CA ARG A 248 11.58 1.42 -28.20
C ARG A 248 12.12 1.57 -26.78
N ALA A 249 11.29 1.34 -25.77
CA ALA A 249 11.72 1.39 -24.37
C ALA A 249 12.78 0.32 -24.03
N ALA A 250 12.63 -0.90 -24.58
CA ALA A 250 13.63 -1.96 -24.41
C ALA A 250 14.97 -1.59 -25.08
N TRP A 251 14.92 -1.03 -26.29
CA TRP A 251 16.09 -0.54 -27.01
C TRP A 251 16.79 0.58 -26.22
N TRP A 252 16.07 1.59 -25.76
CA TRP A 252 16.65 2.66 -24.93
C TRP A 252 17.26 2.13 -23.63
N ARG A 253 16.57 1.22 -22.93
CA ARG A 253 17.14 0.57 -21.74
C ARG A 253 18.40 -0.24 -22.03
N TRP A 254 18.59 -0.70 -23.26
CA TRP A 254 19.80 -1.42 -23.66
C TRP A 254 20.92 -0.46 -24.07
N THR A 255 20.61 0.63 -24.79
CA THR A 255 21.63 1.54 -25.32
C THR A 255 22.01 2.70 -24.40
N VAL A 256 21.13 3.10 -23.47
CA VAL A 256 21.26 4.32 -22.64
C VAL A 256 21.66 4.00 -21.20
N ARG A 257 21.73 2.71 -20.83
CA ARG A 257 22.05 2.26 -19.47
C ARG A 257 23.46 2.67 -19.04
N ASP A 258 24.42 2.62 -19.95
CA ASP A 258 25.82 2.95 -19.64
C ASP A 258 26.06 4.45 -19.45
N THR A 259 25.23 5.32 -20.04
CA THR A 259 25.43 6.78 -19.96
C THR A 259 24.94 7.39 -18.65
N TYR A 260 23.86 6.87 -18.04
CA TYR A 260 23.29 7.40 -16.80
C TYR A 260 24.06 6.98 -15.54
N ASP A 261 24.42 5.70 -15.42
CA ASP A 261 25.23 5.22 -14.28
C ASP A 261 26.58 5.96 -14.21
N THR A 262 27.17 6.26 -15.37
CA THR A 262 28.42 7.02 -15.46
C THR A 262 28.25 8.49 -15.08
N THR A 263 27.14 9.14 -15.47
CA THR A 263 26.91 10.56 -15.15
C THR A 263 26.48 10.78 -13.71
N GLU A 264 25.60 9.96 -13.14
CA GLU A 264 25.24 10.07 -11.71
C GLU A 264 26.42 9.81 -10.78
N ALA A 265 27.24 8.78 -11.09
CA ALA A 265 28.46 8.52 -10.33
C ALA A 265 29.41 9.72 -10.37
N HIS A 266 29.60 10.32 -11.55
CA HIS A 266 30.45 11.49 -11.71
C HIS A 266 29.91 12.72 -10.95
N THR A 267 28.60 13.01 -11.04
CA THR A 267 27.99 14.14 -10.33
C THR A 267 28.05 13.96 -8.81
N ARG A 268 27.84 12.74 -8.31
CA ARG A 268 27.93 12.42 -6.88
C ARG A 268 29.37 12.61 -6.37
N ASP A 269 30.36 12.17 -7.12
CA ASP A 269 31.77 12.32 -6.77
C ASP A 269 32.19 13.79 -6.72
N GLU A 270 31.73 14.62 -7.67
CA GLU A 270 31.98 16.06 -7.66
C GLU A 270 31.37 16.75 -6.43
N LEU A 271 30.12 16.44 -6.08
CA LEU A 271 29.48 16.98 -4.88
C LEU A 271 30.22 16.58 -3.59
N ILE A 272 30.70 15.34 -3.52
CA ILE A 272 31.48 14.85 -2.38
C ILE A 272 32.84 15.57 -2.30
N LYS A 273 33.51 15.80 -3.42
CA LYS A 273 34.77 16.56 -3.47
C LYS A 273 34.57 18.00 -3.01
N THR A 274 33.53 18.68 -3.52
CA THR A 274 33.20 20.05 -3.11
C THR A 274 32.89 20.12 -1.61
N ALA A 275 32.08 19.20 -1.08
CA ALA A 275 31.75 19.17 0.34
C ALA A 275 32.98 18.93 1.22
N LYS A 276 33.91 18.04 0.81
CA LYS A 276 35.18 17.80 1.53
C LYS A 276 36.07 19.04 1.53
N HIS A 277 36.24 19.68 0.39
CA HIS A 277 37.03 20.91 0.28
C HIS A 277 36.50 22.06 1.15
N GLU A 278 35.18 22.22 1.23
CA GLU A 278 34.55 23.22 2.11
C GLU A 278 34.69 22.88 3.61
N LEU A 279 34.73 21.59 3.97
CA LEU A 279 34.99 21.14 5.34
C LEU A 279 36.45 21.33 5.75
N ASP A 280 37.40 21.12 4.83
CA ASP A 280 38.83 21.29 5.10
C ASP A 280 39.20 22.77 5.23
N LYS A 281 38.61 23.66 4.43
CA LYS A 281 38.73 25.13 4.62
C LYS A 281 38.26 25.61 5.98
N LYS A 282 37.26 24.97 6.57
CA LYS A 282 36.74 25.31 7.91
C LYS A 282 37.61 24.77 9.05
N LYS A 283 38.58 23.89 8.75
CA LYS A 283 39.52 23.33 9.72
C LYS A 283 40.85 24.05 9.77
N GLU A 284 41.15 24.94 8.83
CA GLU A 284 42.34 25.80 8.92
C GLU A 284 42.09 26.90 9.96
N PRO A 285 42.82 26.91 11.09
CA PRO A 285 42.73 28.00 12.05
C PRO A 285 43.24 29.28 11.39
N SER A 286 42.51 30.37 11.58
CA SER A 286 42.89 31.72 11.16
C SER A 286 44.26 32.10 11.75
N ALA A 287 45.32 31.80 11.03
CA ALA A 287 46.65 32.31 11.31
C ALA A 287 46.79 33.68 10.62
N SER A 288 46.27 34.72 11.27
CA SER A 288 46.80 36.08 11.09
C SER A 288 47.03 36.69 12.47
N SER A 289 48.29 36.70 12.89
CA SER A 289 48.84 37.76 13.73
C SER A 289 49.55 38.76 12.81
#